data_AF-A0A7J2YSZ0-F1
#
_entry.id   AF-A0A7J2YSZ0-F1
#
_cell.length_a   1.000
_cell.length_b   1.000
_cell.length_c   1.000
_cell.angle_alpha   90.00
_cell.angle_beta   90.00
_cell.angle_gamma   90.00
#
_symmetry.space_group_name_H-M   'P 1'
#
loop_
_entity.id
_entity.type
_entity.pdbx_description
1 polymer ?
#
loop_
_entity_poly.entity_id
_entity_poly.type
_entity_poly.pdbx_seq_one_letter_code
_entity_poly.pdbx_strand_id
1 'polypeptide(L)' 'METMNVNDKQAMEICENVGRTLVDQLDTDEVWDKVEQTLSEYLKSNNINENATDLTDKLEWSVKVKLRK' A
#
# COMPACT_ATOMS: atom_id res chain seq x y z
N MET A 1 30.97 -16.77 -13.21
CA MET A 1 30.18 -15.54 -12.99
C MET A 1 30.47 -15.09 -11.58
N GLU A 2 31.18 -13.98 -11.40
CA GLU A 2 31.31 -13.39 -10.08
C GLU A 2 29.97 -12.76 -9.70
N THR A 3 29.40 -13.21 -8.58
CA THR A 3 28.23 -12.58 -7.98
C THR A 3 28.67 -11.26 -7.35
N MET A 4 28.35 -10.15 -8.02
CA MET A 4 28.48 -8.82 -7.41
C MET A 4 27.49 -8.69 -6.25
N ASN A 5 27.98 -8.25 -5.10
CA ASN A 5 27.13 -7.89 -3.97
C ASN A 5 26.41 -6.56 -4.27
N VAL A 6 25.12 -6.49 -3.95
CA VAL A 6 24.32 -5.27 -4.05
C VAL A 6 24.85 -4.25 -3.04
N ASN A 7 25.26 -3.08 -3.51
CA ASN A 7 25.67 -1.98 -2.62
C ASN A 7 24.45 -1.21 -2.09
N ASP A 8 24.66 -0.33 -1.10
CA ASP A 8 23.57 0.39 -0.44
C ASP A 8 22.73 1.25 -1.40
N LYS A 9 23.35 1.85 -2.43
CA LYS A 9 22.61 2.63 -3.44
C LYS A 9 21.70 1.73 -4.28
N GLN A 10 22.23 0.62 -4.77
CA GLN A 10 21.46 -0.35 -5.54
C GLN A 10 20.34 -0.98 -4.70
N ALA A 11 20.60 -1.25 -3.42
CA ALA A 11 19.62 -1.74 -2.47
C ALA A 11 18.44 -0.77 -2.32
N MET A 12 18.73 0.53 -2.20
CA MET A 12 17.72 1.59 -2.11
C MET A 12 16.90 1.70 -3.39
N GLU A 13 17.56 1.74 -4.56
CA GLU A 13 16.88 1.79 -5.87
C GLU A 13 15.96 0.57 -6.08
N ILE A 14 16.39 -0.62 -5.68
CA ILE A 14 15.56 -1.83 -5.72
C ILE A 14 14.33 -1.66 -4.83
N CYS A 15 14.51 -1.22 -3.58
CA CYS A 15 13.38 -1.02 -2.67
C CYS A 15 12.38 0.01 -3.20
N GLU A 16 12.85 1.12 -3.75
CA GLU A 16 12.01 2.15 -4.34
C GLU A 16 11.22 1.63 -5.54
N ASN A 17 11.87 0.92 -6.47
CA ASN A 17 11.22 0.36 -7.64
C ASN A 17 10.16 -0.67 -7.27
N VAL A 18 10.46 -1.58 -6.34
CA VAL A 18 9.48 -2.55 -5.84
C VAL A 18 8.32 -1.83 -5.14
N GLY A 19 8.61 -0.79 -4.35
CA GLY A 19 7.58 0.01 -3.68
C GLY A 19 6.60 0.65 -4.65
N ARG A 20 7.10 1.25 -5.74
CA ARG A 20 6.27 1.82 -6.81
C ARG A 20 5.42 0.75 -7.49
N THR A 21 6.02 -0.36 -7.92
CA THR A 21 5.27 -1.46 -8.54
C THR A 21 4.15 -1.97 -7.65
N LEU A 22 4.39 -2.09 -6.34
CA LEU A 22 3.35 -2.53 -5.41
C LEU A 22 2.24 -1.49 -5.24
N VAL A 23 2.57 -0.20 -5.20
CA VAL A 23 1.54 0.86 -5.20
C VAL A 23 0.70 0.79 -6.48
N ASP A 24 1.34 0.68 -7.65
CA ASP A 24 0.63 0.59 -8.94
C ASP A 24 -0.29 -0.64 -9.01
N GLN A 25 0.12 -1.77 -8.43
CA GLN A 25 -0.71 -2.98 -8.36
C GLN A 25 -1.87 -2.86 -7.37
N LEU A 26 -1.74 -2.00 -6.36
CA LEU A 26 -2.78 -1.76 -5.36
C LEU A 26 -3.73 -0.64 -5.77
N ASP A 27 -3.33 0.26 -6.67
CA ASP A 27 -4.15 1.36 -7.16
C ASP A 27 -5.12 0.89 -8.25
N THR A 28 -6.08 0.06 -7.84
CA THR A 28 -7.12 -0.51 -8.70
C THR A 28 -8.47 -0.36 -8.03
N ASP A 29 -9.52 -0.19 -8.85
CA ASP A 29 -10.91 -0.07 -8.35
C ASP A 29 -11.29 -1.25 -7.44
N GLU A 30 -10.87 -2.48 -7.78
CA GLU A 30 -11.16 -3.68 -6.97
C GLU A 30 -10.55 -3.61 -5.55
N VAL A 31 -9.36 -3.02 -5.41
CA VAL A 31 -8.72 -2.85 -4.11
C VAL A 31 -9.41 -1.75 -3.32
N TRP A 32 -9.75 -0.64 -3.96
CA TRP A 32 -10.48 0.46 -3.33
C TRP A 32 -11.90 0.05 -2.88
N ASP A 33 -12.60 -0.78 -3.66
CA ASP A 33 -13.89 -1.36 -3.27
C ASP A 33 -13.78 -2.19 -1.97
N LYS A 34 -12.73 -3.00 -1.85
CA LYS A 34 -12.47 -3.80 -0.63
C LYS A 34 -12.12 -2.92 0.56
N VAL A 35 -11.42 -1.82 0.34
CA VAL A 35 -11.08 -0.84 1.38
C VAL A 35 -12.36 -0.15 1.87
N GLU A 36 -13.22 0.31 0.97
CA GLU A 36 -14.51 0.91 1.34
C GLU A 36 -15.41 -0.07 2.09
N GLN A 37 -15.45 -1.33 1.65
CA GLN A 37 -16.18 -2.38 2.38
C GLN A 37 -15.63 -2.56 3.81
N THR A 38 -14.30 -2.62 3.95
CA THR A 38 -13.64 -2.78 5.26
C THR A 38 -13.96 -1.59 6.18
N LEU A 39 -13.93 -0.37 5.66
CA LEU A 39 -14.33 0.83 6.40
C LEU A 39 -15.81 0.78 6.79
N SER A 40 -16.69 0.41 5.86
CA SER A 40 -18.14 0.28 6.10
C SER A 40 -18.43 -0.70 7.24
N GLU A 41 -17.78 -1.85 7.25
CA GLU A 41 -17.90 -2.86 8.31
C GLU A 41 -17.39 -2.33 9.66
N TYR A 42 -16.26 -1.62 9.65
CA TYR A 42 -15.72 -0.99 10.85
C TYR A 42 -16.67 0.09 11.42
N LEU A 43 -17.17 1.00 10.58
CA LEU A 43 -18.09 2.06 11.00
C LEU A 43 -19.37 1.47 11.59
N LYS A 44 -19.95 0.47 10.93
CA LYS A 44 -21.15 -0.24 11.39
C LYS A 44 -20.94 -0.93 12.74
N SER A 45 -19.83 -1.66 12.89
CA SER A 45 -19.54 -2.39 14.13
C SER A 45 -19.29 -1.48 15.34
N ASN A 46 -18.90 -0.22 15.08
CA ASN A 46 -18.63 0.77 16.12
C ASN A 46 -19.76 1.81 16.29
N ASN A 47 -20.89 1.66 15.60
CA ASN A 47 -22.00 2.63 15.58
C ASN A 47 -21.55 4.06 15.22
N ILE A 48 -20.60 4.19 14.30
CA ILE A 48 -20.09 5.48 13.84
C ILE A 48 -20.94 5.95 12.66
N ASN A 49 -21.52 7.14 12.77
CA ASN A 49 -22.35 7.74 11.72
C ASN A 49 -21.51 8.59 10.76
N GLU A 50 -20.62 7.93 10.03
CA GLU A 50 -19.80 8.51 8.96
C GLU A 50 -20.06 7.74 7.65
N ASN A 51 -19.76 8.36 6.52
CA ASN A 51 -19.84 7.70 5.21
C ASN A 51 -18.48 7.07 4.86
N ALA A 52 -18.48 5.79 4.49
CA ALA A 52 -17.25 5.09 4.14
C ALA A 52 -16.58 5.66 2.89
N THR A 53 -17.33 6.02 1.85
CA THR A 53 -16.82 6.66 0.62
C THR A 53 -16.11 7.98 0.94
N ASP A 54 -16.72 8.83 1.77
CA ASP A 54 -16.12 10.12 2.19
C ASP A 54 -14.80 9.94 2.97
N LEU A 55 -14.62 8.79 3.62
CA LEU A 55 -13.37 8.43 4.29
C LEU A 55 -12.36 7.83 3.34
N THR A 56 -12.81 6.97 2.40
CA THR A 56 -11.96 6.40 1.34
C THR A 56 -11.28 7.50 0.54
N ASP A 57 -12.00 8.55 0.15
CA ASP A 57 -11.46 9.71 -0.58
C ASP A 57 -10.37 10.49 0.18
N LYS A 58 -10.27 10.29 1.49
CA LYS A 58 -9.28 10.93 2.37
C LYS A 58 -8.11 10.01 2.71
N LEU A 59 -8.14 8.75 2.27
CA LEU A 59 -7.07 7.80 2.53
C LEU A 59 -5.92 8.00 1.55
N GLU A 60 -4.71 8.07 2.11
CA GLU A 60 -3.47 7.99 1.36
C GLU A 60 -2.66 6.81 1.92
N TRP A 61 -2.09 5.99 1.05
CA TRP A 61 -1.23 4.89 1.46
C TRP A 61 0.10 4.87 0.72
N SER A 62 1.09 4.26 1.37
CA SER A 62 2.39 3.99 0.78
C SER A 62 2.87 2.60 1.19
N VAL A 63 3.58 1.94 0.28
CA VAL A 63 4.18 0.62 0.55
C VAL A 63 5.64 0.80 0.92
N LYS A 64 6.01 0.28 2.11
CA LYS A 64 7.40 0.29 2.59
C LYS A 64 8.11 -1.01 2.26
N VAL A 65 9.10 -0.96 1.38
CA VAL A 65 9.95 -2.10 1.02
C VAL A 65 11.32 -1.98 1.69
N LYS A 66 11.84 -3.12 2.17
CA LYS A 66 13.18 -3.22 2.76
C LYS A 66 13.83 -4.53 2.38
N LEU A 67 15.12 -4.51 2.05
CA LEU A 67 15.93 -5.72 1.96
C LEU A 67 16.31 -6.19 3.37
N ARG A 68 16.09 -7.49 3.65
CA ARG A 68 16.60 -8.10 4.88
C ARG A 68 18.09 -8.37 4.70
N LYS A 69 18.89 -7.95 5.68
CA LYS A 69 20.32 -8.28 5.79
C LYS A 69 20.50 -9.72 6.24
#